data_AF-A0A2R4T1K2-F1
#
_entry.id   AF-A0A2R4T1K2-F1
#
_cell.length_a   1.000
_cell.length_b   1.000
_cell.length_c   1.000
_cell.angle_alpha   90.00
_cell.angle_beta   90.00
_cell.angle_gamma   90.00
#
_symmetry.space_group_name_H-M   'P 1'
#
loop_
_entity.id
_entity.type
_entity.pdbx_description
1 polymer ?
#
loop_
_entity_poly.entity_id
_entity_poly.type
_entity_poly.pdbx_seq_one_letter_code
_entity_poly.pdbx_strand_id
1 'polypeptide(L)'
;MPQLIAPDVRFHASFLGAMKEFLDEGSDPNAVLAHEVEEFGGSWQEPDVFAAYVARQHAESLEDGPRPEGWVPNTNLWYVDGDTYLGRLAIRHRLTPFLLELGGHVGYAVRPSARRRGHAGAMLRDSLPYARRLGIDSVLVTCDIDNHASRRVIEANGGVLEDERGLRRRYWIRTGL
;
A
#
# COMPACT_ATOMS: atom_id res chain seq x y z
N MET A 1 -14.73 -13.37 3.53
CA MET A 1 -14.37 -12.30 4.48
C MET A 1 -13.11 -11.63 3.96
N PRO A 2 -13.05 -10.29 3.95
CA PRO A 2 -11.90 -9.56 3.46
C PRO A 2 -10.61 -9.87 4.25
N GLN A 3 -9.48 -9.97 3.56
CA GLN A 3 -8.18 -10.27 4.17
C GLN A 3 -7.00 -9.75 3.32
N LEU A 4 -5.85 -9.52 3.96
CA LEU A 4 -4.58 -9.29 3.28
C LEU A 4 -3.95 -10.61 2.85
N ILE A 5 -3.53 -10.68 1.59
CA ILE A 5 -2.81 -11.82 1.01
C ILE A 5 -1.61 -11.32 0.19
N ALA A 6 -0.70 -12.23 -0.15
CA ALA A 6 0.29 -11.93 -1.17
C ALA A 6 -0.39 -11.80 -2.56
N PRO A 7 0.15 -10.99 -3.49
CA PRO A 7 -0.38 -10.84 -4.84
C PRO A 7 -0.54 -12.19 -5.57
N ASP A 8 -1.62 -12.36 -6.32
CA ASP A 8 -1.94 -13.64 -6.96
C ASP A 8 -2.62 -13.43 -8.32
N VAL A 9 -2.19 -14.20 -9.32
CA VAL A 9 -2.70 -14.11 -10.69
C VAL A 9 -4.21 -14.34 -10.81
N ARG A 10 -4.83 -15.06 -9.86
CA ARG A 10 -6.28 -15.34 -9.89
C ARG A 10 -7.16 -14.09 -9.84
N PHE A 11 -6.64 -12.97 -9.34
CA PHE A 11 -7.41 -11.72 -9.23
C PHE A 11 -7.36 -10.86 -10.49
N HIS A 12 -6.75 -11.32 -11.58
CA HIS A 12 -6.50 -10.57 -12.80
C HIS A 12 -7.71 -9.73 -13.26
N ALA A 13 -8.86 -10.36 -13.46
CA ALA A 13 -10.07 -9.66 -13.91
C ALA A 13 -10.54 -8.58 -12.91
N SER A 14 -10.58 -8.90 -11.61
CA SER A 14 -11.01 -7.92 -10.60
C SER A 14 -9.98 -6.81 -10.38
N PHE A 15 -8.69 -7.09 -10.55
CA PHE A 15 -7.61 -6.11 -10.48
C PHE A 15 -7.74 -5.10 -11.61
N LEU A 16 -7.96 -5.55 -12.85
CA LEU A 16 -8.15 -4.66 -14.01
C LEU A 16 -9.33 -3.71 -13.80
N GLY A 17 -10.46 -4.22 -13.30
CA GLY A 17 -11.61 -3.38 -12.95
C GLY A 17 -11.27 -2.33 -11.89
N ALA A 18 -10.50 -2.71 -10.88
CA ALA A 18 -10.04 -1.76 -9.85
C ALA A 18 -9.06 -0.72 -10.41
N MET A 19 -8.12 -1.12 -11.27
CA MET A 19 -7.16 -0.19 -11.89
C MET A 19 -7.87 0.82 -12.77
N LYS A 20 -8.88 0.39 -13.54
CA LYS A 20 -9.74 1.31 -14.28
C LYS A 20 -10.39 2.35 -13.37
N GLU A 21 -10.95 1.93 -12.23
CA GLU A 21 -11.55 2.88 -11.27
C GLU A 21 -10.54 3.88 -10.72
N PHE A 22 -9.31 3.45 -10.40
CA PHE A 22 -8.26 4.36 -9.93
C PHE A 22 -7.84 5.36 -11.01
N LEU A 23 -7.72 4.91 -12.26
CA LEU A 23 -7.37 5.78 -13.39
C LEU A 23 -8.47 6.80 -13.69
N ASP A 24 -9.74 6.38 -13.65
CA ASP A 24 -10.89 7.26 -13.89
C ASP A 24 -11.03 8.34 -12.81
N GLU A 25 -10.62 8.07 -11.56
CA GLU A 25 -10.63 9.05 -10.47
C GLU A 25 -9.50 10.10 -10.60
N GLY A 26 -8.45 9.78 -11.37
CA GLY A 26 -7.20 10.53 -11.37
C GLY A 26 -6.35 10.18 -10.15
N SER A 27 -5.03 10.17 -10.33
CA SER A 27 -4.09 9.80 -9.25
C SER A 27 -3.19 10.96 -8.86
N ASP A 28 -2.87 11.05 -7.57
CA ASP A 28 -1.68 11.76 -7.10
C ASP A 28 -0.45 11.16 -7.81
N PRO A 29 0.43 11.97 -8.44
CA PRO A 29 1.68 11.48 -9.04
C PRO A 29 2.62 10.81 -8.02
N ASN A 30 2.42 11.03 -6.72
CA ASN A 30 3.14 10.35 -5.64
C ASN A 30 2.38 9.14 -5.07
N ALA A 31 1.26 8.74 -5.69
CA ALA A 31 0.49 7.59 -5.24
C ALA A 31 1.27 6.29 -5.39
N VAL A 32 0.92 5.32 -4.55
CA VAL A 32 1.45 3.94 -4.54
C VAL A 32 1.38 3.24 -5.91
N LEU A 33 0.55 3.74 -6.83
CA LEU A 33 0.30 3.15 -8.14
C LEU A 33 1.04 3.84 -9.30
N ALA A 34 1.58 5.04 -9.13
CA ALA A 34 2.00 5.88 -10.27
C ALA A 34 3.05 5.20 -11.15
N HIS A 35 4.15 4.74 -10.55
CA HIS A 35 5.23 4.05 -11.27
C HIS A 35 4.78 2.74 -11.94
N GLU A 36 3.91 1.98 -11.26
CA GLU A 36 3.42 0.70 -11.80
C GLU A 36 2.45 0.90 -12.97
N VAL A 37 1.61 1.94 -12.90
CA VAL A 37 0.73 2.33 -14.00
C VAL A 37 1.54 2.79 -15.20
N GLU A 38 2.61 3.54 -14.99
CA GLU A 38 3.51 3.98 -16.06
C GLU A 38 4.17 2.78 -16.77
N GLU A 39 4.65 1.80 -16.00
CA GLU A 39 5.40 0.66 -16.53
C GLU A 39 4.49 -0.45 -17.11
N PHE A 40 3.36 -0.76 -16.47
CA PHE A 40 2.50 -1.91 -16.84
C PHE A 40 1.06 -1.53 -17.22
N GLY A 41 0.64 -0.28 -17.00
CA GLY A 41 -0.78 0.10 -17.10
C GLY A 41 -1.40 -0.17 -18.46
N GLY A 42 -0.62 -0.12 -19.54
CA GLY A 42 -1.08 -0.41 -20.90
C GLY A 42 -1.07 -1.90 -21.29
N SER A 43 -0.56 -2.79 -20.44
CA SER A 43 -0.30 -4.19 -20.77
C SER A 43 -0.78 -5.18 -19.71
N TRP A 44 -1.30 -4.72 -18.58
CA TRP A 44 -1.85 -5.59 -17.54
C TRP A 44 -2.98 -6.51 -18.03
N GLN A 45 -3.68 -6.21 -19.13
CA GLN A 45 -4.69 -7.10 -19.71
C GLN A 45 -4.10 -8.42 -20.25
N GLU A 46 -2.81 -8.43 -20.60
CA GLU A 46 -2.13 -9.61 -21.11
C GLU A 46 -1.77 -10.55 -19.95
N PRO A 47 -2.23 -11.82 -19.94
CA PRO A 47 -2.02 -12.73 -18.81
C PRO A 47 -0.56 -12.93 -18.41
N ASP A 48 0.35 -13.05 -19.39
CA ASP A 48 1.78 -13.26 -19.13
C ASP A 48 2.43 -12.02 -18.50
N VAL A 49 2.02 -10.82 -18.93
CA VAL A 49 2.48 -9.56 -18.33
C VAL A 49 1.96 -9.42 -16.91
N PHE A 50 0.70 -9.76 -16.67
CA PHE A 50 0.13 -9.74 -15.33
C PHE A 50 0.82 -10.74 -14.39
N ALA A 51 1.11 -11.94 -14.88
CA ALA A 51 1.86 -12.95 -14.13
C ALA A 51 3.29 -12.46 -13.79
N ALA A 52 3.98 -11.82 -14.74
CA ALA A 52 5.29 -11.21 -14.50
C ALA A 52 5.22 -10.07 -13.47
N TYR A 53 4.19 -9.22 -13.54
CA TYR A 53 3.96 -8.16 -12.56
C TYR A 53 3.70 -8.70 -11.15
N VAL A 54 2.88 -9.75 -11.02
CA VAL A 54 2.65 -10.44 -9.74
C VAL A 54 3.97 -11.01 -9.21
N ALA A 55 4.72 -11.75 -10.04
CA ALA A 55 6.03 -12.30 -9.66
C ALA A 55 7.01 -11.21 -9.20
N ARG A 56 7.04 -10.06 -9.90
CA ARG A 56 7.88 -8.93 -9.52
C ARG A 56 7.51 -8.35 -8.16
N GLN A 57 6.22 -8.18 -7.87
CA GLN A 57 5.78 -7.69 -6.55
C GLN A 57 6.20 -8.61 -5.39
N HIS A 58 6.31 -9.93 -5.62
CA HIS A 58 6.89 -10.85 -4.64
C HIS A 58 8.40 -10.62 -4.49
N ALA A 59 9.11 -10.50 -5.61
CA ALA A 59 10.56 -10.32 -5.63
C ALA A 59 11.00 -8.98 -5.00
N GLU A 60 10.19 -7.93 -5.06
CA GLU A 60 10.44 -6.63 -4.41
C GLU A 60 10.63 -6.73 -2.89
N SER A 61 10.21 -7.82 -2.25
CA SER A 61 10.42 -8.04 -0.81
C SER A 61 11.83 -8.54 -0.46
N LEU A 62 12.59 -9.07 -1.42
CA LEU A 62 13.95 -9.56 -1.22
C LEU A 62 14.94 -8.40 -1.22
N GLU A 63 16.07 -8.48 -0.51
CA GLU A 63 17.10 -7.42 -0.46
C GLU A 63 17.80 -7.17 -1.81
N ASP A 64 17.94 -8.21 -2.64
CA ASP A 64 18.51 -8.12 -3.99
C ASP A 64 17.42 -8.14 -5.09
N GLY A 65 16.16 -7.95 -4.68
CA GLY A 65 15.01 -7.95 -5.58
C GLY A 65 14.98 -6.77 -6.55
N PRO A 66 14.28 -6.91 -7.70
CA PRO A 66 14.18 -5.85 -8.70
C PRO A 66 13.41 -4.66 -8.14
N ARG A 67 14.01 -3.47 -8.19
CA ARG A 67 13.38 -2.20 -7.83
C ARG A 67 14.15 -1.02 -8.46
N PRO A 68 13.53 0.16 -8.62
CA PRO A 68 14.25 1.36 -9.04
C PRO A 68 15.37 1.73 -8.07
N GLU A 69 16.38 2.44 -8.57
CA GLU A 69 17.50 2.92 -7.74
C GLU A 69 16.99 3.82 -6.60
N GLY A 70 17.57 3.65 -5.41
CA GLY A 70 17.19 4.39 -4.20
C GLY A 70 15.92 3.90 -3.51
N TRP A 71 15.20 2.93 -4.09
CA TRP A 71 14.07 2.29 -3.43
C TRP A 71 14.56 1.24 -2.43
N VAL A 72 13.66 0.84 -1.53
CA VAL A 72 13.93 -0.14 -0.47
C VAL A 72 13.09 -1.39 -0.70
N PRO A 73 13.46 -2.54 -0.11
CA PRO A 73 12.61 -3.70 -0.06
C PRO A 73 11.21 -3.37 0.46
N ASN A 74 10.23 -3.96 -0.20
CA ASN A 74 8.84 -3.67 0.02
C ASN A 74 8.02 -4.97 -0.04
N THR A 75 7.25 -5.24 1.02
CA THR A 75 6.24 -6.29 0.99
C THR A 75 4.93 -5.72 0.45
N ASN A 76 4.57 -6.15 -0.74
CA ASN A 76 3.28 -5.85 -1.35
C ASN A 76 2.22 -6.87 -0.90
N LEU A 77 1.06 -6.37 -0.47
CA LEU A 77 -0.09 -7.17 -0.07
C LEU A 77 -1.34 -6.67 -0.79
N TRP A 78 -2.22 -7.59 -1.17
CA TRP A 78 -3.52 -7.29 -1.74
C TRP A 78 -4.62 -7.57 -0.72
N TYR A 79 -5.60 -6.68 -0.65
CA TYR A 79 -6.78 -6.85 0.18
C TYR A 79 -7.91 -7.39 -0.69
N VAL A 80 -8.44 -8.56 -0.34
CA VAL A 80 -9.37 -9.31 -1.19
C VAL A 80 -10.52 -9.90 -0.38
N ASP A 81 -11.68 -10.09 -1.02
CA ASP A 81 -12.80 -10.87 -0.47
C ASP A 81 -13.30 -11.87 -1.52
N GLY A 82 -13.13 -13.16 -1.24
CA GLY A 82 -13.28 -14.20 -2.27
C GLY A 82 -12.32 -13.96 -3.43
N ASP A 83 -12.86 -13.86 -4.64
CA ASP A 83 -12.12 -13.54 -5.88
C ASP A 83 -12.14 -12.03 -6.22
N THR A 84 -12.63 -11.19 -5.30
CA THR A 84 -12.74 -9.73 -5.51
C THR A 84 -11.53 -9.02 -4.93
N TYR A 85 -10.81 -8.28 -5.76
CA TYR A 85 -9.77 -7.33 -5.35
C TYR A 85 -10.42 -6.04 -4.81
N LEU A 86 -10.04 -5.66 -3.59
CA LEU A 86 -10.58 -4.51 -2.85
C LEU A 86 -9.54 -3.41 -2.58
N GLY A 87 -8.25 -3.68 -2.76
CA GLY A 87 -7.20 -2.70 -2.54
C GLY A 87 -5.82 -3.32 -2.39
N ARG A 88 -4.84 -2.48 -2.08
CA ARG A 88 -3.45 -2.87 -1.87
C ARG A 88 -2.81 -2.13 -0.71
N LEU A 89 -1.77 -2.73 -0.17
CA LEU A 89 -0.94 -2.20 0.89
C LEU A 89 0.52 -2.55 0.60
N ALA A 90 1.42 -1.60 0.85
CA ALA A 90 2.86 -1.75 0.73
C ALA A 90 3.49 -1.50 2.11
N ILE A 91 4.41 -2.37 2.52
CA ILE A 91 5.22 -2.22 3.74
C ILE A 91 6.68 -2.10 3.31
N ARG A 92 7.22 -0.88 3.37
CA ARG A 92 8.64 -0.63 3.16
C ARG A 92 9.43 -1.11 4.36
N HIS A 93 10.49 -1.88 4.13
CA HIS A 93 11.23 -2.58 5.19
C HIS A 93 12.12 -1.64 6.02
N ARG A 94 12.43 -0.46 5.48
CA ARG A 94 13.22 0.58 6.13
C ARG A 94 12.85 1.95 5.57
N LEU A 95 13.17 3.01 6.32
CA LEU A 95 12.95 4.38 5.87
C LEU A 95 14.24 5.00 5.33
N THR A 96 14.16 5.56 4.13
CA THR A 96 15.12 6.54 3.61
C THR A 96 14.76 7.94 4.12
N PRO A 97 15.61 8.97 3.94
CA PRO A 97 15.25 10.35 4.28
C PRO A 97 13.92 10.80 3.65
N PHE A 98 13.69 10.46 2.38
CA PHE A 98 12.42 10.73 1.70
C PHE A 98 11.23 10.01 2.37
N LEU A 99 11.39 8.74 2.72
CA LEU A 99 10.32 7.98 3.38
C LEU A 99 10.08 8.45 4.82
N LEU A 100 11.11 8.94 5.52
CA LEU A 100 10.93 9.57 6.82
C LEU A 100 10.05 10.82 6.69
N GLU A 101 10.23 11.63 5.65
CA GLU A 101 9.50 12.89 5.53
C GLU A 101 8.10 12.73 4.95
N LEU A 102 7.95 11.96 3.87
CA LEU A 102 6.73 11.97 3.05
C LEU A 102 6.05 10.60 2.95
N GLY A 103 6.82 9.50 2.90
CA GLY A 103 6.28 8.19 2.52
C GLY A 103 5.77 7.32 3.68
N GLY A 104 6.51 7.27 4.78
CA GLY A 104 6.31 6.30 5.85
C GLY A 104 6.65 4.86 5.46
N HIS A 105 6.48 3.96 6.43
CA HIS A 105 6.63 2.52 6.25
C HIS A 105 5.45 1.92 5.49
N VAL A 106 4.22 2.39 5.77
CA VAL A 106 3.00 1.80 5.23
C VAL A 106 2.31 2.77 4.28
N GLY A 107 2.05 2.31 3.06
CA GLY A 107 1.16 2.97 2.10
C GLY A 107 0.02 2.04 1.71
N TYR A 108 -1.19 2.55 1.55
CA TYR A 108 -2.35 1.74 1.15
C TYR A 108 -3.31 2.51 0.24
N ALA A 109 -4.03 1.76 -0.59
CA ALA A 109 -5.10 2.28 -1.44
C ALA A 109 -6.26 1.29 -1.46
N VAL A 110 -7.47 1.79 -1.16
CA VAL A 110 -8.72 1.04 -1.28
C VAL A 110 -9.36 1.35 -2.62
N ARG A 111 -9.79 0.30 -3.34
CA ARG A 111 -10.54 0.40 -4.60
C ARG A 111 -11.69 1.41 -4.44
N PRO A 112 -11.86 2.39 -5.34
CA PRO A 112 -12.83 3.48 -5.16
C PRO A 112 -14.25 3.01 -4.79
N SER A 113 -14.79 2.03 -5.52
CA SER A 113 -16.13 1.46 -5.26
C SER A 113 -16.27 0.71 -3.91
N ALA A 114 -15.15 0.33 -3.29
CA ALA A 114 -15.10 -0.37 -2.00
C ALA A 114 -14.84 0.56 -0.79
N ARG A 115 -14.63 1.86 -1.01
CA ARG A 115 -14.37 2.83 0.07
C ARG A 115 -15.58 3.04 0.98
N ARG A 116 -15.34 3.68 2.14
CA ARG A 116 -16.35 3.99 3.17
C ARG A 116 -17.02 2.75 3.80
N ARG A 117 -16.34 1.60 3.76
CA ARG A 117 -16.77 0.31 4.34
C ARG A 117 -15.82 -0.21 5.43
N GLY A 118 -14.95 0.65 5.96
CA GLY A 118 -13.98 0.29 7.01
C GLY A 118 -12.71 -0.44 6.52
N HIS A 119 -12.57 -0.70 5.22
CA HIS A 119 -11.45 -1.48 4.69
C HIS A 119 -10.07 -0.87 4.94
N ALA A 120 -9.89 0.45 4.81
CA ALA A 120 -8.60 1.09 5.08
C ALA A 120 -8.12 0.85 6.53
N GLY A 121 -9.03 0.96 7.49
CA GLY A 121 -8.73 0.67 8.89
C GLY A 121 -8.40 -0.79 9.14
N ALA A 122 -9.12 -1.72 8.49
CA ALA A 122 -8.81 -3.14 8.59
C ALA A 122 -7.44 -3.47 7.97
N MET A 123 -7.15 -2.96 6.77
CA MET A 123 -5.87 -3.16 6.09
C MET A 123 -4.71 -2.65 6.94
N LEU A 124 -4.80 -1.44 7.49
CA LEU A 124 -3.73 -0.90 8.34
C LEU A 124 -3.50 -1.77 9.57
N ARG A 125 -4.57 -2.12 10.31
CA ARG A 125 -4.49 -3.01 11.48
C ARG A 125 -3.85 -4.35 11.15
N ASP A 126 -4.34 -4.99 10.10
CA ASP A 126 -3.97 -6.36 9.73
C ASP A 126 -2.55 -6.40 9.11
N SER A 127 -2.01 -5.24 8.70
CA SER A 127 -0.62 -5.10 8.26
C SER A 127 0.41 -5.06 9.39
N LEU A 128 0.02 -4.64 10.61
CA LEU A 128 0.96 -4.47 11.73
C LEU A 128 1.71 -5.76 12.11
N PRO A 129 1.06 -6.95 12.14
CA PRO A 129 1.76 -8.21 12.36
C PRO A 129 2.79 -8.56 11.27
N TYR A 130 2.58 -8.10 10.02
CA TYR A 130 3.58 -8.27 8.95
C TYR A 130 4.80 -7.39 9.21
N ALA A 131 4.58 -6.11 9.53
CA ALA A 131 5.68 -5.19 9.88
C ALA A 131 6.49 -5.71 11.09
N ARG A 132 5.82 -6.23 12.13
CA ARG A 132 6.49 -6.85 13.27
C ARG A 132 7.39 -8.02 12.87
N ARG A 133 6.93 -8.91 11.97
CA ARG A 133 7.74 -10.03 11.48
C ARG A 133 8.97 -9.59 10.68
N LEU A 134 8.95 -8.38 10.13
CA LEU A 134 10.09 -7.76 9.46
C LEU A 134 11.07 -7.07 10.44
N GLY A 135 10.84 -7.15 11.76
CA GLY A 135 11.66 -6.49 12.77
C GLY A 135 11.36 -5.00 12.94
N ILE A 136 10.22 -4.53 12.43
CA ILE A 136 9.80 -3.12 12.59
C ILE A 136 8.92 -3.02 13.83
N ASP A 137 9.45 -2.45 14.91
CA ASP A 137 8.73 -2.29 16.18
C ASP A 137 7.66 -1.19 16.13
N SER A 138 7.85 -0.18 15.28
CA SER A 138 6.88 0.89 15.05
C SER A 138 6.90 1.33 13.60
N VAL A 139 5.73 1.40 12.98
CA VAL A 139 5.57 1.90 11.62
C VAL A 139 5.27 3.38 11.64
N LEU A 140 5.84 4.08 10.66
CA LEU A 140 5.53 5.48 10.35
C LEU A 140 4.45 5.46 9.28
N VAL A 141 3.36 6.20 9.50
CA VAL A 141 2.31 6.41 8.49
C VAL A 141 2.13 7.90 8.31
N THR A 142 2.09 8.33 7.05
CA THR A 142 1.93 9.73 6.68
C THR A 142 0.60 9.95 5.98
N CYS A 143 0.04 11.14 6.11
CA CYS A 143 -1.10 11.58 5.31
C CYS A 143 -1.07 13.08 5.08
N ASP A 144 -1.81 13.59 4.10
CA ASP A 144 -2.00 15.04 3.96
C ASP A 144 -2.73 15.64 5.16
N ILE A 145 -2.43 16.91 5.45
CA ILE A 145 -3.02 17.67 6.56
C ILE A 145 -4.56 17.77 6.45
N ASP A 146 -5.10 17.82 5.23
CA ASP A 146 -6.53 17.91 4.93
C ASP A 146 -7.19 16.53 4.72
N ASN A 147 -6.40 15.44 4.74
CA ASN A 147 -6.91 14.09 4.61
C ASN A 147 -7.46 13.56 5.95
N HIS A 148 -8.60 14.15 6.36
CA HIS A 148 -9.31 13.79 7.58
C HIS A 148 -9.72 12.31 7.64
N ALA A 149 -9.95 11.66 6.49
CA ALA A 149 -10.28 10.24 6.44
C ALA A 149 -9.09 9.37 6.85
N SER A 150 -7.91 9.61 6.27
CA SER A 150 -6.69 8.87 6.62
C SER A 150 -6.28 9.14 8.07
N ARG A 151 -6.36 10.39 8.52
CA ARG A 151 -6.12 10.74 9.93
C ARG A 151 -6.95 9.90 10.89
N ARG A 152 -8.27 9.81 10.69
CA ARG A 152 -9.15 9.00 11.55
C ARG A 152 -8.80 7.53 11.52
N VAL A 153 -8.44 7.00 10.35
CA VAL A 153 -8.00 5.61 10.19
C VAL A 153 -6.72 5.34 10.98
N ILE A 154 -5.73 6.23 10.89
CA ILE A 154 -4.45 6.10 11.56
C ILE A 154 -4.63 6.18 13.09
N GLU A 155 -5.32 7.21 13.58
CA GLU A 155 -5.57 7.41 15.02
C GLU A 155 -6.38 6.25 15.62
N ALA A 156 -7.39 5.72 14.91
CA ALA A 156 -8.16 4.56 15.35
C ALA A 156 -7.34 3.25 15.41
N ASN A 157 -6.20 3.21 14.74
CA ASN A 157 -5.25 2.08 14.79
C ASN A 157 -4.09 2.33 15.76
N GLY A 158 -4.23 3.29 16.68
CA GLY A 158 -3.21 3.58 17.70
C GLY A 158 -2.09 4.50 17.20
N GLY A 159 -2.29 5.20 16.08
CA GLY A 159 -1.36 6.19 15.58
C GLY A 159 -1.23 7.37 16.54
N VAL A 160 -0.01 7.61 17.01
CA VAL A 160 0.37 8.77 17.81
C VAL A 160 1.02 9.79 16.88
N LEU A 161 0.51 11.02 16.85
CA LEU A 161 1.07 12.09 16.05
C LEU A 161 2.50 12.38 16.54
N GLU A 162 3.46 12.32 15.60
CA GLU A 162 4.83 12.79 15.83
C GLU A 162 4.88 14.31 15.63
N ASP A 163 4.58 14.76 14.40
CA ASP A 163 4.63 16.15 13.98
C ASP A 163 3.86 16.39 12.66
N GLU A 164 3.81 17.66 12.26
CA GLU A 164 3.41 18.10 10.92
C GLU A 164 4.64 18.69 10.22
N ARG A 165 4.90 18.27 8.97
CA ARG A 165 6.01 18.76 8.15
C ARG A 165 5.50 19.12 6.77
N GLY A 166 5.57 20.41 6.43
CA GLY A 166 4.96 20.92 5.21
C GLY A 166 3.45 20.62 5.20
N LEU A 167 2.98 19.91 4.18
CA LEU A 167 1.58 19.51 4.03
C LEU A 167 1.29 18.09 4.54
N ARG A 168 2.23 17.46 5.23
CA ARG A 168 2.09 16.08 5.72
C ARG A 168 2.00 16.03 7.24
N ARG A 169 1.10 15.17 7.74
CA ARG A 169 1.07 14.69 9.12
C ARG A 169 1.76 13.34 9.20
N ARG A 170 2.52 13.13 10.27
CA ARG A 170 3.33 11.92 10.50
C ARG A 170 2.94 11.27 11.81
N TYR A 171 2.66 9.98 11.77
CA TYR A 171 2.17 9.22 12.91
C TYR A 171 2.98 7.93 13.11
N TRP A 172 3.30 7.61 14.37
CA TRP A 172 3.87 6.31 14.73
C TRP A 172 2.81 5.38 15.29
N ILE A 173 2.82 4.14 14.81
CA ILE A 173 1.98 3.05 15.33
C ILE A 173 2.89 1.91 15.78
N ARG A 174 2.75 1.46 17.03
CA ARG A 174 3.46 0.26 17.50
C ARG A 174 2.91 -0.99 16.82
N THR A 175 3.79 -1.87 16.37
CA THR A 175 3.39 -3.11 15.68
C THR A 175 3.01 -4.24 16.62
N GLY A 176 3.23 -4.05 17.92
CA GLY A 176 2.76 -4.91 19.01
C GLY A 176 2.40 -4.10 20.25
N LEU A 177 1.59 -4.71 21.12
CA LEU A 177 1.47 -4.31 22.53
C LEU A 177 2.54 -5.06 23.35
#